data_AF-A0A662KMC3-F1
#
_entry.id   AF-A0A662KMC3-F1
#
_cell.length_a   1.000
_cell.length_b   1.000
_cell.length_c   1.000
_cell.angle_alpha   90.00
_cell.angle_beta   90.00
_cell.angle_gamma   90.00
#
_symmetry.space_group_name_H-M   'P 1'
#
loop_
_entity.id
_entity.type
_entity.pdbx_description
1 polymer ?
#
loop_
_entity_poly.entity_id
_entity_poly.type
_entity_poly.pdbx_seq_one_letter_code
_entity_poly.pdbx_strand_id
1 'polypeptide(L)'
;MISGLKIPFLLLVFLTASAYMDEVGNDIIDRKEINSRFVGVFLKYFFGKRWLLKVAVLYLVLLGLFPMYLLVALIFFDESYLLVEEYGKARLKQKKQKE
;
A
#
# COMPACT_ATOMS: atom_id res chain seq x y z
N MET A 1 -13.96 7.94 26.63
CA MET A 1 -13.54 9.09 25.80
C MET A 1 -12.99 8.55 24.50
N ILE A 2 -13.72 8.69 23.39
CA ILE A 2 -13.12 8.51 22.06
C ILE A 2 -12.46 9.85 21.75
N SER A 3 -11.24 10.04 22.24
CA SER A 3 -10.43 11.19 21.88
C SER A 3 -10.07 11.00 20.40
N GLY A 4 -10.68 11.81 19.53
CA GLY A 4 -10.36 11.78 18.10
C GLY A 4 -8.85 11.92 17.88
N LEU A 5 -8.30 11.09 17.00
CA LEU A 5 -6.87 11.09 16.68
C LEU A 5 -6.48 12.47 16.12
N LYS A 6 -5.79 13.29 16.93
CA LYS A 6 -5.29 14.59 16.49
C LYS A 6 -3.97 14.37 15.74
N ILE A 7 -4.06 14.20 14.43
CA ILE A 7 -2.88 14.11 13.57
C ILE A 7 -2.36 15.54 13.33
N PRO A 8 -1.12 15.88 13.76
CA PRO A 8 -0.49 17.15 13.41
C PRO A 8 -0.36 17.29 11.89
N PHE A 9 -0.53 18.51 11.37
CA PHE A 9 -0.45 18.77 9.92
C PHE A 9 0.85 18.23 9.30
N LEU A 10 1.98 18.33 10.01
CA LEU A 10 3.25 17.81 9.53
C LEU A 10 3.24 16.27 9.34
N LEU A 11 2.63 15.52 10.26
CA LEU A 11 2.49 14.07 10.13
C LEU A 11 1.56 13.71 8.97
N LEU A 12 0.52 14.50 8.74
CA LEU A 12 -0.37 14.32 7.60
C LEU A 12 0.37 14.54 6.27
N VAL A 13 1.18 15.60 6.17
CA VAL A 13 2.01 15.85 4.98
C VAL A 13 3.00 14.70 4.77
N PHE A 14 3.65 14.22 5.82
CA PHE A 14 4.59 13.11 5.76
C PHE A 14 3.94 11.79 5.27
N LEU A 15 2.78 11.43 5.82
CA LEU A 15 2.04 10.23 5.42
C LEU A 15 1.52 10.35 3.99
N THR A 16 1.00 11.52 3.61
CA THR A 16 0.55 11.80 2.25
C THR A 16 1.70 11.69 1.25
N ALA A 17 2.86 12.28 1.57
CA ALA A 17 4.05 12.16 0.74
C ALA A 17 4.53 10.71 0.61
N SER A 18 4.47 9.94 1.70
CA SER A 18 4.83 8.51 1.70
C SER A 18 3.93 7.71 0.77
N ALA A 19 2.60 7.90 0.87
CA ALA A 19 1.62 7.26 0.00
C ALA A 19 1.79 7.68 -1.47
N TYR A 20 2.06 8.96 -1.72
CA TYR A 20 2.30 9.48 -3.06
C TYR A 20 3.56 8.89 -3.69
N MET A 21 4.64 8.74 -2.92
CA MET A 21 5.87 8.09 -3.40
C MET A 21 5.66 6.60 -3.72
N ASP A 22 4.79 5.90 -2.97
CA ASP A 22 4.42 4.52 -3.28
C ASP A 22 3.77 4.43 -4.68
N GLU A 23 2.81 5.31 -4.97
CA GLU A 23 2.10 5.36 -6.25
C GLU A 23 2.99 5.78 -7.41
N VAL A 24 3.78 6.86 -7.23
CA VAL A 24 4.76 7.31 -8.25
C VAL A 24 5.80 6.23 -8.54
N GLY A 25 6.30 5.55 -7.51
CA GLY A 25 7.25 4.46 -7.70
C GLY A 25 6.64 3.30 -8.49
N ASN A 26 5.39 2.94 -8.20
CA ASN A 26 4.68 1.90 -8.94
C ASN A 26 4.51 2.26 -10.42
N ASP A 27 4.12 3.50 -10.72
CA ASP A 27 3.98 4.01 -12.10
C ASP A 27 5.30 4.02 -12.87
N ILE A 28 6.40 4.39 -12.21
CA ILE A 28 7.74 4.39 -12.82
C ILE A 28 8.17 2.96 -13.16
N ILE A 29 7.88 2.00 -12.29
CA ILE A 29 8.22 0.59 -12.49
C ILE A 29 7.41 -0.01 -13.63
N ASP A 30 6.12 0.33 -13.73
CA ASP A 30 5.30 -0.14 -14.84
C ASP A 30 5.71 0.47 -16.19
N ARG A 31 6.30 1.67 -16.20
CA ARG A 31 6.79 2.34 -17.44
C ARG A 31 8.21 1.93 -17.85
N LYS A 32 9.05 1.44 -16.93
CA LYS A 32 10.44 1.07 -17.23
C LYS A 32 10.57 -0.44 -17.43
N GLU A 33 11.19 -0.86 -18.53
CA GLU A 33 11.73 -2.21 -18.62
C GLU A 33 12.91 -2.35 -17.66
N ILE A 34 12.64 -2.87 -16.46
CA ILE A 34 13.69 -3.21 -15.51
C ILE A 34 14.35 -4.50 -16.00
N ASN A 35 15.56 -4.36 -16.55
CA ASN A 35 16.35 -5.44 -17.14
C ASN A 35 16.64 -6.60 -16.14
N SER A 36 16.62 -6.31 -14.84
CA SER A 36 16.76 -7.33 -13.79
C SER A 36 15.39 -7.86 -13.36
N ARG A 37 15.09 -9.11 -13.76
CA ARG A 37 13.83 -9.80 -13.43
C ARG A 37 13.54 -9.83 -11.92
N PHE A 38 14.56 -10.04 -11.09
CA PHE A 38 14.38 -10.11 -9.64
C PHE A 38 14.09 -8.74 -9.00
N VAL A 39 14.87 -7.73 -9.38
CA VAL A 39 14.72 -6.36 -8.86
C VAL A 39 13.40 -5.76 -9.34
N GLY A 40 12.99 -6.02 -10.58
CA GLY A 40 11.71 -5.56 -11.11
C GLY A 40 10.51 -6.14 -10.36
N VAL A 41 10.52 -7.45 -10.07
CA VAL A 41 9.46 -8.09 -9.29
C VAL A 41 9.42 -7.58 -7.85
N PHE A 42 10.59 -7.43 -7.21
CA PHE A 42 10.67 -6.89 -5.85
C PHE A 42 10.12 -5.47 -5.79
N LEU A 43 10.59 -4.58 -6.66
CA LEU A 43 10.16 -3.18 -6.66
C LEU A 43 8.67 -3.06 -6.98
N LYS A 44 8.16 -3.83 -7.95
CA LYS A 44 6.73 -3.86 -8.25
C LYS A 44 5.89 -4.29 -7.05
N TYR A 45 6.35 -5.30 -6.31
CA TYR A 45 5.68 -5.73 -5.09
C TYR A 45 5.79 -4.68 -3.98
N PHE A 46 6.95 -4.06 -3.83
CA PHE A 46 7.23 -3.06 -2.80
C PHE A 46 6.33 -1.82 -2.96
N PHE A 47 6.38 -1.19 -4.13
CA PHE A 47 5.61 0.01 -4.43
C PHE A 47 4.11 -0.30 -4.65
N GLY A 48 3.80 -1.45 -5.27
CA GLY A 48 2.41 -1.87 -5.48
C GLY A 48 1.65 -2.21 -4.20
N LYS A 49 2.32 -2.73 -3.16
CA LYS A 49 1.73 -3.00 -1.84
C LYS A 49 1.91 -1.86 -0.83
N ARG A 50 2.18 -0.64 -1.28
CA ARG A 50 2.32 0.56 -0.45
C ARG A 50 3.24 0.35 0.76
N TRP A 51 4.38 -0.30 0.52
CA TRP A 51 5.30 -0.64 1.61
C TRP A 51 5.93 0.59 2.25
N LEU A 52 6.15 1.66 1.50
CA LEU A 52 6.75 2.88 2.04
C LEU A 52 5.81 3.51 3.08
N LEU A 53 4.50 3.52 2.81
CA LEU A 53 3.48 3.96 3.77
C LEU A 53 3.46 3.07 5.02
N LYS A 54 3.55 1.74 4.89
CA LYS A 54 3.62 0.82 6.04
C LYS A 54 4.85 1.09 6.91
N VAL A 55 6.01 1.31 6.29
CA VAL A 55 7.25 1.63 7.00
C VAL A 55 7.15 3.00 7.68
N ALA A 56 6.57 4.00 7.01
CA ALA A 56 6.33 5.32 7.58
C ALA A 56 5.41 5.25 8.81
N VAL A 57 4.32 4.48 8.74
CA VAL A 57 3.41 4.27 9.88
C VAL A 57 4.12 3.49 10.99
N LEU A 58 4.88 2.44 10.67
CA LEU A 58 5.66 1.69 11.65
C LEU A 58 6.66 2.60 12.38
N TYR A 59 7.35 3.48 11.66
CA TYR A 59 8.25 4.47 12.25
C TYR A 59 7.53 5.37 13.26
N LEU A 60 6.35 5.89 12.90
CA LEU A 60 5.54 6.71 13.82
C LEU A 60 5.02 5.91 15.02
N VAL A 61 4.72 4.62 14.86
CA VAL A 61 4.34 3.72 15.95
C VAL A 61 5.52 3.51 16.92
N LEU A 62 6.72 3.29 16.40
CA LEU A 62 7.94 3.12 17.22
C LEU A 62 8.29 4.40 17.99
N LEU A 63 8.00 5.57 17.44
CA LEU A 63 8.12 6.85 18.14
C LEU A 63 6.98 7.13 19.15
N GLY A 64 5.98 6.25 19.25
CA GLY A 64 4.82 6.43 20.11
C GLY A 64 3.85 7.51 19.64
N LEU A 65 3.99 8.00 18.41
CA LEU A 65 3.14 9.05 17.83
C LEU A 65 1.85 8.48 17.25
N PHE A 66 1.88 7.23 16.80
CA PHE A 66 0.73 6.53 16.24
C PHE A 66 0.43 5.25 17.02
N PRO A 67 -0.84 4.92 17.22
CA PRO A 67 -1.21 3.64 17.83
C PRO A 67 -1.01 2.49 16.84
N MET A 68 -0.51 1.36 17.35
CA MET A 68 -0.16 0.20 16.55
C MET A 68 -1.34 -0.40 15.78
N TYR A 69 -2.58 -0.25 16.27
CA TYR A 69 -3.77 -0.74 15.57
C TYR A 69 -3.97 -0.09 14.19
N LEU A 70 -3.46 1.13 13.95
CA LEU A 70 -3.55 1.76 12.62
C LEU A 70 -2.63 1.07 11.62
N LEU A 71 -1.44 0.63 12.04
CA LEU A 71 -0.55 -0.17 11.19
C LEU A 71 -1.20 -1.52 10.84
N VAL A 72 -1.78 -2.17 11.85
CA VAL A 72 -2.48 -3.45 11.67
C VAL A 72 -3.67 -3.28 10.71
N ALA A 73 -4.46 -2.22 10.89
CA ALA A 73 -5.58 -1.90 10.00
C ALA A 73 -5.12 -1.64 8.56
N LEU A 74 -4.00 -0.93 8.36
CA LEU A 74 -3.42 -0.68 7.04
C LEU A 74 -2.99 -1.98 6.34
N ILE A 75 -2.36 -2.90 7.08
CA ILE A 75 -1.94 -4.20 6.53
C ILE A 75 -3.16 -5.02 6.11
N PHE A 76 -4.19 -5.12 6.96
CA PHE A 76 -5.41 -5.85 6.62
C PHE A 76 -6.16 -5.21 5.46
N PHE A 77 -6.19 -3.88 5.39
CA PHE A 77 -6.81 -3.16 4.29
C PHE A 77 -6.14 -3.53 2.95
N ASP A 78 -4.81 -3.50 2.88
CA ASP A 78 -4.09 -3.84 1.65
C ASP A 78 -4.29 -5.30 1.24
N GLU A 79 -4.24 -6.25 2.18
CA GLU A 79 -4.49 -7.66 1.84
C GLU A 79 -5.94 -7.90 1.41
N SER A 80 -6.90 -7.20 2.03
CA SER A 80 -8.30 -7.26 1.59
C SER A 80 -8.48 -6.71 0.17
N TYR A 81 -7.74 -5.68 -0.21
CA TYR A 81 -7.79 -5.10 -1.55
C TYR A 81 -7.34 -6.12 -2.61
N LEU A 82 -6.25 -6.85 -2.33
CA LEU A 82 -5.74 -7.90 -3.22
C LEU A 82 -6.72 -9.06 -3.35
N LEU A 83 -7.31 -9.50 -2.25
CA LEU A 83 -8.33 -10.56 -2.27
C LEU A 83 -9.53 -10.16 -3.14
N VAL A 84 -9.98 -8.91 -3.04
CA VAL A 84 -11.07 -8.39 -3.88
C VAL A 84 -10.66 -8.31 -5.35
N GLU A 85 -9.42 -7.91 -5.64
CA GLU A 85 -8.90 -7.86 -7.01
C GLU A 85 -8.82 -9.26 -7.64
N GLU A 86 -8.29 -10.24 -6.92
CA GLU A 86 -8.21 -11.64 -7.35
C GLU A 86 -9.60 -12.24 -7.57
N TYR A 87 -10.53 -12.00 -6.64
CA TYR A 87 -11.92 -12.42 -6.77
C TYR A 87 -12.58 -11.80 -8.02
N GLY A 88 -12.34 -10.51 -8.27
CA GLY A 88 -12.81 -9.81 -9.46
C GLY A 88 -12.29 -10.43 -10.76
N LYS A 89 -10.99 -10.73 -10.82
CA LYS A 89 -10.35 -11.42 -11.96
C LYS A 89 -10.92 -12.82 -12.18
N ALA A 90 -11.10 -13.59 -11.10
CA ALA A 90 -11.68 -14.93 -11.17
C ALA A 90 -13.11 -14.91 -11.73
N ARG A 91 -13.95 -13.97 -11.26
CA ARG A 91 -15.33 -13.81 -11.75
C ARG A 91 -15.39 -13.38 -13.21
N LEU A 92 -14.51 -12.46 -13.64
CA LEU A 92 -14.41 -12.04 -15.04
C LEU A 92 -13.99 -13.20 -15.96
N LYS A 93 -13.04 -14.03 -15.51
CA LYS A 93 -12.58 -15.22 -16.25
C LYS A 93 -13.70 -16.25 -16.41
N GLN A 94 -14.51 -16.47 -15.37
CA GLN A 94 -15.67 -17.35 -15.44
C GLN A 94 -16.75 -16.84 -16.41
N LYS A 95 -16.95 -15.51 -16.51
CA LYS A 95 -17.90 -14.92 -17.45
C LYS A 95 -17.47 -15.13 -18.91
N LYS A 96 -16.18 -14.91 -19.22
CA LYS A 96 -15.60 -15.15 -20.56
C LYS A 96 -15.61 -16.62 -21.01
N GLN A 97 -15.70 -17.58 -20.11
CA GLN A 97 -15.80 -19.01 -20.45
C GLN A 97 -17.24 -19.47 -20.73
N LYS A 98 -18.24 -18.63 -20.44
CA LYS A 98 -19.67 -18.94 -20.66
C LYS A 98 -20.26 -18.26 -21.90
N GLU A 99 -19.51 -17.34 -22.52
CA GLU A 99 -19.79 -16.71 -23.82
C GLU A 99 -19.09 -17.51 -24.93
#